data_AF-A0A2P4TDC4-F1
#
_entry.id   AF-A0A2P4TDC4-F1
#
_cell.length_a   1.000
_cell.length_b   1.000
_cell.length_c   1.000
_cell.angle_alpha   90.00
_cell.angle_beta   90.00
_cell.angle_gamma   90.00
#
_symmetry.space_group_name_H-M   'P 1'
#
loop_
_entity.id
_entity.type
_entity.pdbx_description
1 polymer ?
#
loop_
_entity_poly.entity_id
_entity_poly.type
_entity_poly.pdbx_seq_one_letter_code
_entity_poly.pdbx_strand_id
1 'polypeptide(L)'
;MDIVSKQDIISLRRKNSILFETPWCLVIGSAHTGSLFFFNAGLRFLRALRLIQFSEILQFLNILKTSNSIKLVNLCSIFISTWLTAAGFIHLAMFASYVPEIIELIGNRKKYGGSYSAAMFARYVPEIAALILNRKKYGGTFNSTRGRKHIVVCGHITLESVSNFLKDFLHKDRDDVNVEIVFLHNISPNLELEALFKRHFTQVEFYQGSVLNPHDLARVKIESADACLILANKYCADPDAEDASNIMRVISIKNYHPKIRIITQMLQYHNKAHLLNIPSWNWKEGDDAICLAELKLGFIAQSCLAPGLSTMLANLFSMRSFIK
;
A
#
# COMPACT_ATOMS: atom_id res chain seq x y z
N MET A 1 -28.14 -57.70 -53.51
CA MET A 1 -26.68 -57.81 -53.30
C MET A 1 -26.14 -56.60 -52.55
N ASP A 2 -26.08 -56.59 -51.23
CA ASP A 2 -27.02 -57.12 -50.25
C ASP A 2 -26.99 -56.18 -49.06
N ILE A 3 -28.18 -56.00 -48.49
CA ILE A 3 -28.44 -55.32 -47.23
C ILE A 3 -27.83 -56.20 -46.13
N VAL A 4 -26.79 -55.71 -45.45
CA VAL A 4 -26.29 -56.33 -44.21
C VAL A 4 -26.65 -55.44 -43.03
N SER A 5 -27.22 -56.09 -42.02
CA SER A 5 -28.08 -55.56 -40.98
C SER A 5 -27.31 -55.00 -39.77
N LYS A 6 -28.03 -54.28 -38.92
CA LYS A 6 -27.62 -53.68 -37.63
C LYS A 6 -27.12 -54.67 -36.54
N GLN A 7 -26.67 -55.88 -36.87
CA GLN A 7 -26.29 -56.91 -35.89
C GLN A 7 -24.78 -57.11 -35.68
N ASP A 8 -23.90 -56.58 -36.53
CA ASP A 8 -22.46 -56.87 -36.45
C ASP A 8 -21.62 -55.89 -35.61
N ILE A 9 -22.21 -54.83 -35.04
CA ILE A 9 -21.50 -53.88 -34.16
C ILE A 9 -21.55 -54.31 -32.67
N ILE A 10 -22.31 -55.34 -32.32
CA ILE A 10 -22.52 -55.78 -30.93
C ILE A 10 -21.49 -56.84 -30.46
N SER A 11 -20.70 -57.44 -31.37
CA SER A 11 -19.78 -58.55 -31.00
C SER A 11 -18.38 -58.11 -30.55
N LEU A 12 -17.98 -56.85 -30.76
CA LEU A 12 -16.63 -56.34 -30.38
C LEU A 12 -16.56 -55.71 -28.98
N ARG A 13 -17.68 -55.63 -28.25
CA ARG A 13 -17.74 -55.07 -26.88
C ARG A 13 -17.81 -56.14 -25.78
N ARG A 14 -17.44 -57.40 -26.07
CA ARG A 14 -17.59 -58.52 -25.12
C ARG A 14 -16.29 -59.21 -24.71
N LYS A 15 -15.11 -58.62 -24.95
CA LYS A 15 -13.83 -59.29 -24.65
C LYS A 15 -12.72 -58.43 -24.04
N ASN A 16 -13.06 -57.40 -23.27
CA ASN A 16 -12.12 -56.82 -22.29
C ASN A 16 -12.83 -56.67 -20.94
N SER A 17 -13.07 -57.83 -20.32
CA SER A 17 -13.45 -57.95 -18.92
C SER A 17 -12.29 -58.63 -18.22
N ILE A 18 -11.40 -57.85 -17.59
CA ILE A 18 -10.54 -58.32 -16.51
C ILE A 18 -10.42 -57.19 -15.48
N LEU A 19 -10.96 -57.49 -14.29
CA LEU A 19 -10.72 -56.88 -12.97
C LEU A 19 -11.28 -55.48 -12.70
N PHE A 20 -12.51 -55.42 -12.19
CA PHE A 20 -12.83 -54.76 -10.92
C PHE A 20 -14.19 -55.30 -10.42
N GLU A 21 -14.20 -56.53 -9.95
CA GLU A 21 -15.24 -56.98 -9.03
C GLU A 21 -14.99 -56.34 -7.65
N THR A 22 -16.00 -55.62 -7.13
CA THR A 22 -16.15 -55.44 -5.68
C THR A 22 -17.47 -56.10 -5.30
N PRO A 23 -17.47 -57.18 -4.50
CA PRO A 23 -18.66 -57.98 -4.26
C PRO A 23 -19.25 -57.68 -2.89
N TRP A 24 -20.11 -56.66 -2.71
CA TRP A 24 -20.91 -56.52 -1.47
C TRP A 24 -22.27 -55.83 -1.69
N CYS A 25 -22.89 -56.03 -2.85
CA CYS A 25 -24.28 -55.60 -3.06
C CYS A 25 -25.06 -56.72 -3.73
N LEU A 26 -25.44 -57.75 -2.96
CA LEU A 26 -26.76 -58.37 -3.05
C LEU A 26 -26.92 -59.36 -1.88
N VAL A 27 -28.15 -59.42 -1.34
CA VAL A 27 -28.64 -60.35 -0.30
C VAL A 27 -28.39 -59.90 1.16
N ILE A 28 -29.28 -59.05 1.68
CA ILE A 28 -30.21 -59.34 2.80
C ILE A 28 -31.29 -58.23 2.76
N GLY A 29 -32.55 -58.65 2.85
CA GLY A 29 -33.72 -57.82 2.57
C GLY A 29 -34.07 -56.79 3.65
N SER A 30 -34.97 -55.90 3.22
CA SER A 30 -35.99 -55.20 4.01
C SER A 30 -35.58 -54.71 5.40
N ALA A 31 -35.28 -53.40 5.46
CA ALA A 31 -35.26 -52.50 6.63
C ALA A 31 -33.89 -51.85 6.89
N HIS A 32 -33.40 -50.95 6.02
CA HIS A 32 -32.39 -49.93 6.38
C HIS A 32 -32.18 -48.91 5.25
N THR A 33 -33.20 -48.11 4.94
CA THR A 33 -33.02 -46.92 4.08
C THR A 33 -32.22 -45.80 4.78
N GLY A 34 -32.08 -45.83 6.11
CA GLY A 34 -31.22 -44.91 6.86
C GLY A 34 -29.72 -45.22 6.81
N SER A 35 -29.32 -46.49 6.64
CA SER A 35 -27.90 -46.91 6.72
C SER A 35 -27.14 -46.77 5.40
N LEU A 36 -27.84 -46.65 4.26
CA LEU A 36 -27.21 -46.43 2.95
C LEU A 36 -26.79 -44.96 2.74
N PHE A 37 -27.46 -44.00 3.40
CA PHE A 37 -27.01 -42.61 3.48
C PHE A 37 -25.71 -42.47 4.31
N PHE A 38 -25.54 -43.35 5.31
CA PHE A 38 -24.39 -43.39 6.21
C PHE A 38 -23.06 -43.70 5.50
N PHE A 39 -23.07 -44.54 4.47
CA PHE A 39 -21.84 -44.95 3.78
C PHE A 39 -21.41 -43.96 2.70
N ASN A 40 -22.38 -43.28 2.06
CA ASN A 40 -22.08 -42.39 0.95
C ASN A 40 -21.68 -40.98 1.42
N ALA A 41 -22.08 -40.52 2.61
CA ALA A 41 -21.78 -39.18 3.12
C ALA A 41 -20.66 -39.11 4.17
N GLY A 42 -19.72 -40.07 4.21
CA GLY A 42 -18.65 -40.17 5.20
C GLY A 42 -17.63 -39.01 5.20
N LEU A 43 -16.32 -39.28 5.11
CA LEU A 43 -15.25 -38.25 5.18
C LEU A 43 -15.17 -37.31 3.94
N ARG A 44 -16.27 -37.10 3.21
CA ARG A 44 -16.29 -36.28 1.98
C ARG A 44 -15.92 -34.83 2.22
N PHE A 45 -16.14 -34.31 3.43
CA PHE A 45 -15.73 -32.95 3.82
C PHE A 45 -14.20 -32.76 3.82
N LEU A 46 -13.40 -33.84 3.88
CA LEU A 46 -11.93 -33.76 3.75
C LEU A 46 -11.51 -33.24 2.36
N ARG A 47 -12.39 -33.23 1.36
CA ARG A 47 -12.14 -32.57 0.07
C ARG A 47 -11.85 -31.08 0.23
N ALA A 48 -12.34 -30.44 1.29
CA ALA A 48 -12.04 -29.03 1.58
C ALA A 48 -10.54 -28.78 1.87
N LEU A 49 -9.75 -29.80 2.26
CA LEU A 49 -8.30 -29.68 2.40
C LEU A 49 -7.60 -29.36 1.06
N ARG A 50 -8.22 -29.71 -0.08
CA ARG A 50 -7.66 -29.37 -1.40
C ARG A 50 -7.60 -27.86 -1.65
N LEU A 51 -8.36 -27.06 -0.91
CA LEU A 51 -8.28 -25.60 -1.00
C LEU A 51 -6.89 -25.09 -0.59
N ILE A 52 -6.11 -25.81 0.21
CA ILE A 52 -4.74 -25.41 0.58
C ILE A 52 -3.88 -25.22 -0.68
N GLN A 53 -4.02 -26.09 -1.68
CA GLN A 53 -3.29 -26.03 -2.95
C GLN A 53 -3.75 -24.90 -3.89
N PHE A 54 -4.85 -24.20 -3.57
CA PHE A 54 -5.38 -23.12 -4.41
C PHE A 54 -4.40 -21.95 -4.56
N SER A 55 -3.62 -21.66 -3.52
CA SER A 55 -2.59 -20.61 -3.55
C SER A 55 -1.43 -20.96 -4.50
N GLU A 56 -1.07 -22.24 -4.60
CA GLU A 56 -0.03 -22.76 -5.50
C GLU A 56 -0.51 -22.75 -6.96
N ILE A 57 -1.76 -23.15 -7.20
CA ILE A 57 -2.36 -23.13 -8.55
C ILE A 57 -2.41 -21.70 -9.10
N LEU A 58 -2.82 -20.73 -8.28
CA LEU A 58 -2.87 -19.32 -8.67
C LEU A 58 -1.47 -18.71 -8.94
N GLN A 59 -0.43 -19.22 -8.29
CA GLN A 59 0.95 -18.86 -8.58
C GLN A 59 1.41 -19.47 -9.92
N PHE A 60 1.08 -20.74 -10.17
CA PHE A 60 1.38 -21.40 -11.44
C PHE A 60 0.72 -20.70 -12.64
N LEU A 61 -0.52 -20.20 -12.46
CA LEU A 61 -1.24 -19.41 -13.46
C LEU A 61 -0.73 -17.97 -13.61
N ASN A 62 0.32 -17.57 -12.88
CA ASN A 62 0.93 -16.24 -12.92
C ASN A 62 -0.04 -15.08 -12.61
N ILE A 63 -1.10 -15.37 -11.84
CA ILE A 63 -2.09 -14.38 -11.40
C ILE A 63 -1.58 -13.64 -10.16
N LEU A 64 -0.93 -14.36 -9.23
CA LEU A 64 -0.38 -13.78 -8.00
C LEU A 64 1.07 -13.35 -8.21
N LYS A 65 1.28 -12.04 -8.40
CA LYS A 65 2.61 -11.46 -8.67
C LYS A 65 3.33 -10.89 -7.45
N THR A 66 2.60 -10.52 -6.39
CA THR A 66 3.19 -9.87 -5.21
C THR A 66 3.29 -10.83 -4.02
N SER A 67 4.37 -10.71 -3.24
CA SER A 67 4.57 -11.52 -2.03
C SER A 67 3.40 -11.39 -1.05
N ASN A 68 2.82 -10.19 -0.92
CA ASN A 68 1.69 -9.94 -0.04
C ASN A 68 0.41 -10.63 -0.52
N SER A 69 0.12 -10.59 -1.82
CA SER A 69 -1.04 -11.30 -2.39
C SER A 69 -0.90 -12.82 -2.25
N ILE A 70 0.31 -13.35 -2.43
CA ILE A 70 0.60 -14.79 -2.25
C ILE A 70 0.35 -15.19 -0.79
N LYS A 71 0.92 -14.45 0.16
CA LYS A 71 0.72 -14.70 1.60
C LYS A 71 -0.76 -14.62 1.99
N LEU A 72 -1.47 -13.60 1.50
CA LEU A 72 -2.89 -13.41 1.79
C LEU A 72 -3.73 -14.59 1.28
N VAL A 73 -3.57 -14.98 0.01
CA VAL A 73 -4.34 -16.10 -0.56
C VAL A 73 -4.02 -17.41 0.14
N ASN A 74 -2.76 -17.63 0.52
CA ASN A 74 -2.35 -18.82 1.28
C ASN A 74 -2.97 -18.85 2.69
N LEU A 75 -2.97 -17.73 3.40
CA LEU A 75 -3.61 -17.60 4.71
C LEU A 75 -5.12 -17.83 4.63
N CYS A 76 -5.78 -17.21 3.65
CA CYS A 76 -7.22 -17.40 3.42
C CYS A 76 -7.55 -18.85 3.05
N SER A 77 -6.75 -19.50 2.21
CA SER A 77 -7.01 -20.89 1.80
C SER A 77 -6.85 -21.87 2.96
N ILE A 78 -5.85 -21.69 3.82
CA ILE A 78 -5.65 -22.50 5.04
C ILE A 78 -6.78 -22.25 6.04
N PHE A 79 -7.18 -20.99 6.25
CA PHE A 79 -8.26 -20.65 7.18
C PHE A 79 -9.60 -21.27 6.75
N ILE A 80 -9.99 -21.07 5.48
CA ILE A 80 -11.26 -21.58 4.94
C ILE A 80 -11.27 -23.11 4.91
N SER A 81 -10.17 -23.76 4.51
CA SER A 81 -10.07 -25.22 4.50
C SER A 81 -10.19 -25.84 5.90
N THR A 82 -9.51 -25.25 6.89
CA THR A 82 -9.59 -25.70 8.29
C THR A 82 -10.99 -25.49 8.85
N TRP A 83 -11.64 -24.37 8.55
CA TRP A 83 -12.98 -24.08 9.04
C TRP A 83 -14.04 -25.02 8.45
N LEU A 84 -14.01 -25.26 7.13
CA LEU A 84 -14.92 -26.17 6.45
C LEU A 84 -14.71 -27.64 6.88
N THR A 85 -13.46 -28.07 7.09
CA THR A 85 -13.18 -29.42 7.59
C THR A 85 -13.66 -29.61 9.02
N ALA A 86 -13.44 -28.63 9.91
CA ALA A 86 -13.96 -28.67 11.29
C ALA A 86 -15.50 -28.69 11.32
N ALA A 87 -16.16 -27.88 10.48
CA ALA A 87 -17.62 -27.91 10.35
C ALA A 87 -18.12 -29.28 9.86
N GLY A 88 -17.43 -29.89 8.89
CA GLY A 88 -17.72 -31.24 8.41
C GLY A 88 -17.56 -32.32 9.50
N PHE A 89 -16.53 -32.22 10.33
CA PHE A 89 -16.36 -33.11 11.50
C PHE A 89 -17.46 -32.95 12.53
N ILE A 90 -17.88 -31.73 12.86
CA ILE A 90 -18.98 -31.47 13.80
C ILE A 90 -20.29 -32.02 13.24
N HIS A 91 -20.55 -31.82 11.95
CA HIS A 91 -21.74 -32.36 11.29
C HIS A 91 -21.73 -33.90 11.32
N LEU A 92 -20.60 -34.54 11.00
CA LEU A 92 -20.46 -36.00 11.10
C LEU A 92 -20.66 -36.50 12.54
N ALA A 93 -20.07 -35.82 13.52
CA ALA A 93 -20.19 -36.19 14.93
C ALA A 93 -21.63 -36.03 15.44
N MET A 94 -22.31 -34.93 15.13
CA MET A 94 -23.70 -34.69 15.51
C MET A 94 -24.66 -35.70 14.88
N PHE A 95 -24.44 -36.07 13.61
CA PHE A 95 -25.22 -37.12 12.95
C PHE A 95 -24.90 -38.52 13.50
N ALA A 96 -23.65 -38.79 13.89
CA ALA A 96 -23.27 -40.03 14.56
C ALA A 96 -23.83 -40.13 15.99
N SER A 97 -23.93 -38.99 16.70
CA SER A 97 -24.56 -38.88 18.02
C SER A 97 -26.08 -39.05 17.99
N TYR A 98 -26.73 -38.87 16.84
CA TYR A 98 -28.17 -39.14 16.67
C TYR A 98 -28.52 -40.63 16.60
N VAL A 99 -27.52 -41.52 16.45
CA VAL A 99 -27.72 -42.98 16.33
C VAL A 99 -27.86 -43.70 17.69
N PRO A 100 -27.31 -43.21 18.83
CA PRO A 100 -27.60 -43.77 20.15
C PRO A 100 -28.28 -42.81 21.16
N GLU A 101 -29.06 -41.82 20.72
CA GLU A 101 -29.66 -40.80 21.61
C GLU A 101 -31.09 -41.11 22.13
N ILE A 102 -31.34 -42.35 22.59
CA ILE A 102 -32.45 -42.64 23.54
C ILE A 102 -31.93 -43.01 24.95
N ILE A 103 -30.61 -43.25 25.18
CA ILE A 103 -30.14 -43.78 26.48
C ILE A 103 -29.06 -42.96 27.21
N GLU A 104 -28.77 -41.69 26.90
CA GLU A 104 -27.93 -40.91 27.85
C GLU A 104 -28.00 -39.39 27.72
N LEU A 105 -29.19 -38.85 27.95
CA LEU A 105 -29.44 -37.40 27.94
C LEU A 105 -28.96 -36.67 29.21
N ILE A 106 -28.26 -37.28 30.18
CA ILE A 106 -27.84 -36.58 31.41
C ILE A 106 -26.49 -37.10 31.91
N GLY A 107 -25.40 -36.72 31.22
CA GLY A 107 -24.07 -37.29 31.51
C GLY A 107 -22.86 -36.45 31.10
N ASN A 108 -22.92 -35.12 31.27
CA ASN A 108 -21.75 -34.33 31.67
C ASN A 108 -20.47 -34.47 30.81
N ARG A 109 -20.32 -33.76 29.67
CA ARG A 109 -18.98 -33.32 29.20
C ARG A 109 -18.96 -31.99 28.46
N LYS A 110 -18.08 -31.11 28.95
CA LYS A 110 -17.67 -29.85 28.32
C LYS A 110 -17.22 -30.09 26.88
N LYS A 111 -17.71 -29.23 26.00
CA LYS A 111 -17.44 -29.14 24.57
C LYS A 111 -15.92 -28.95 24.32
N TYR A 112 -15.18 -30.05 24.16
CA TYR A 112 -13.78 -29.99 23.68
C TYR A 112 -13.78 -29.68 22.18
N GLY A 113 -13.64 -28.40 21.85
CA GLY A 113 -13.48 -27.93 20.46
C GLY A 113 -13.01 -26.48 20.32
N GLY A 114 -12.80 -25.77 21.43
CA GLY A 114 -12.48 -24.33 21.43
C GLY A 114 -11.00 -23.98 21.33
N SER A 115 -10.06 -24.89 21.66
CA SER A 115 -8.64 -24.51 21.77
C SER A 115 -7.95 -24.36 20.41
N TYR A 116 -8.10 -25.33 19.51
CA TYR A 116 -7.44 -25.31 18.19
C TYR A 116 -8.02 -24.24 17.26
N SER A 117 -9.34 -24.04 17.28
CA SER A 117 -10.00 -23.00 16.49
C SER A 117 -9.67 -21.60 17.00
N ALA A 118 -9.63 -21.38 18.32
CA ALA A 118 -9.18 -20.13 18.91
C ALA A 118 -7.70 -19.83 18.62
N ALA A 119 -6.81 -20.84 18.66
CA ALA A 119 -5.40 -20.67 18.34
C ALA A 119 -5.17 -20.34 16.85
N MET A 120 -5.89 -21.00 15.93
CA MET A 120 -5.84 -20.68 14.50
C MET A 120 -6.42 -19.27 14.22
N PHE A 121 -7.51 -18.90 14.88
CA PHE A 121 -8.09 -17.57 14.76
C PHE A 121 -7.15 -16.49 15.30
N ALA A 122 -6.57 -16.69 16.48
CA ALA A 122 -5.63 -15.76 17.11
C ALA A 122 -4.34 -15.55 16.28
N ARG A 123 -3.91 -16.55 15.50
CA ARG A 123 -2.75 -16.43 14.61
C ARG A 123 -3.10 -15.78 13.28
N TYR A 124 -4.15 -16.26 12.60
CA TYR A 124 -4.42 -15.85 11.22
C TYR A 124 -5.19 -14.54 11.09
N VAL A 125 -6.08 -14.22 12.02
CA VAL A 125 -6.90 -13.00 11.92
C VAL A 125 -6.05 -11.73 12.01
N PRO A 126 -5.11 -11.58 12.97
CA PRO A 126 -4.22 -10.42 13.00
C PRO A 126 -3.35 -10.30 11.76
N GLU A 127 -2.88 -11.43 11.20
CA GLU A 127 -2.03 -11.44 10.01
C GLU A 127 -2.80 -11.07 8.73
N ILE A 128 -4.01 -11.61 8.57
CA ILE A 128 -4.93 -11.23 7.48
C ILE A 128 -5.36 -9.77 7.62
N ALA A 129 -5.72 -9.33 8.83
CA ALA A 129 -6.06 -7.94 9.10
C ALA A 129 -4.88 -7.03 8.77
N ALA A 130 -3.66 -7.37 9.19
CA ALA A 130 -2.46 -6.60 8.86
C ALA A 130 -2.24 -6.51 7.35
N LEU A 131 -2.44 -7.59 6.58
CA LEU A 131 -2.28 -7.59 5.12
C LEU A 131 -3.38 -6.81 4.39
N ILE A 132 -4.64 -6.90 4.83
CA ILE A 132 -5.78 -6.17 4.23
C ILE A 132 -5.71 -4.68 4.59
N LEU A 133 -5.32 -4.36 5.82
CA LEU A 133 -5.18 -2.99 6.33
C LEU A 133 -3.90 -2.31 5.84
N ASN A 134 -2.94 -3.05 5.26
CA ASN A 134 -1.73 -2.48 4.65
C ASN A 134 -2.01 -1.75 3.32
N ARG A 135 -3.15 -1.09 3.19
CA ARG A 135 -3.37 -0.12 2.13
C ARG A 135 -2.51 1.09 2.46
N LYS A 136 -1.60 1.47 1.56
CA LYS A 136 -0.86 2.72 1.68
C LYS A 136 -1.85 3.88 1.69
N LYS A 137 -2.11 4.43 2.88
CA LYS A 137 -3.03 5.56 3.13
C LYS A 137 -2.74 6.76 2.23
N TYR A 138 -1.46 7.00 1.97
CA TYR A 138 -0.93 8.11 1.16
C TYR A 138 -0.47 7.66 -0.23
N GLY A 139 -1.11 6.62 -0.77
CA GLY A 139 -0.96 6.20 -2.16
C GLY A 139 -1.76 7.08 -3.12
N GLY A 140 -2.15 6.52 -4.28
CA GLY A 140 -2.99 7.22 -5.27
C GLY A 140 -2.23 8.26 -6.09
N THR A 141 -2.94 8.93 -7.00
CA THR A 141 -2.41 9.89 -7.99
C THR A 141 -3.07 11.24 -7.80
N PHE A 142 -2.29 12.32 -7.93
CA PHE A 142 -2.78 13.68 -7.82
C PHE A 142 -3.78 14.02 -8.93
N ASN A 143 -4.94 14.55 -8.55
CA ASN A 143 -5.98 14.97 -9.47
C ASN A 143 -6.01 16.50 -9.57
N SER A 144 -5.18 17.03 -10.47
CA SER A 144 -5.19 18.46 -10.81
C SER A 144 -6.60 18.98 -11.08
N THR A 145 -7.01 19.98 -10.31
CA THR A 145 -8.25 20.71 -10.49
C THR A 145 -8.13 21.62 -11.72
N ARG A 146 -9.10 21.55 -12.64
CA ARG A 146 -9.06 22.34 -13.88
C ARG A 146 -8.99 23.84 -13.57
N GLY A 147 -7.94 24.51 -14.04
CA GLY A 147 -7.71 25.95 -13.84
C GLY A 147 -6.96 26.33 -12.56
N ARG A 148 -6.60 25.35 -11.72
CA ARG A 148 -5.68 25.56 -10.58
C ARG A 148 -4.28 25.11 -10.96
N LYS A 149 -3.30 25.92 -10.55
CA LYS A 149 -1.90 25.52 -10.59
C LYS A 149 -1.58 24.76 -9.31
N HIS A 150 -0.58 23.89 -9.35
CA HIS A 150 -0.05 23.28 -8.15
C HIS A 150 1.47 23.36 -8.09
N ILE A 151 1.99 23.32 -6.88
CA ILE A 151 3.42 23.20 -6.61
C ILE A 151 3.70 21.86 -5.93
N VAL A 152 4.88 21.30 -6.18
CA VAL A 152 5.33 20.07 -5.53
C VAL A 152 6.41 20.40 -4.51
N VAL A 153 6.20 20.04 -3.25
CA VAL A 153 7.18 20.25 -2.17
C VAL A 153 7.76 18.91 -1.75
N CYS A 154 9.09 18.80 -1.73
CA CYS A 154 9.83 17.60 -1.35
C CYS A 154 11.06 17.93 -0.50
N GLY A 155 11.88 16.92 -0.19
CA GLY A 155 13.06 17.06 0.66
C GLY A 155 12.77 16.74 2.12
N HIS A 156 13.23 17.59 3.04
CA HIS A 156 13.07 17.42 4.49
C HIS A 156 11.70 17.93 4.98
N ILE A 157 10.72 17.03 5.01
CA ILE A 157 9.33 17.32 5.39
C ILE A 157 9.11 16.90 6.84
N THR A 158 9.00 17.90 7.73
CA THR A 158 8.70 17.74 9.15
C THR A 158 7.62 18.74 9.56
N LEU A 159 7.05 18.59 10.76
CA LEU A 159 6.05 19.54 11.27
C LEU A 159 6.59 20.97 11.26
N GLU A 160 7.83 21.17 11.70
CA GLU A 160 8.45 22.51 11.77
C GLU A 160 8.66 23.10 10.37
N SER A 161 9.24 22.33 9.44
CA SER A 161 9.53 22.84 8.09
C SER A 161 8.24 23.16 7.33
N VAL A 162 7.24 22.29 7.42
CA VAL A 162 5.93 22.48 6.76
C VAL A 162 5.14 23.60 7.40
N SER A 163 5.09 23.69 8.73
CA SER A 163 4.33 24.75 9.43
C SER A 163 4.87 26.14 9.08
N ASN A 164 6.19 26.32 9.12
CA ASN A 164 6.83 27.58 8.73
C ASN A 164 6.56 27.92 7.26
N PHE A 165 6.68 26.92 6.37
CA PHE A 165 6.38 27.11 4.95
C PHE A 165 4.91 27.52 4.70
N LEU A 166 3.95 26.78 5.26
CA LEU A 166 2.53 27.05 5.05
C LEU A 166 2.10 28.39 5.65
N LYS A 167 2.68 28.80 6.78
CA LYS A 167 2.39 30.08 7.42
C LYS A 167 2.71 31.28 6.52
N ASP A 168 3.85 31.23 5.82
CA ASP A 168 4.27 32.32 4.92
C ASP A 168 3.62 32.18 3.53
N PHE A 169 3.42 30.96 3.05
CA PHE A 169 2.89 30.69 1.70
C PHE A 169 1.38 30.91 1.59
N LEU A 170 0.60 30.44 2.57
CA LEU A 170 -0.86 30.57 2.62
C LEU A 170 -1.31 31.77 3.47
N HIS A 171 -0.46 32.78 3.61
CA HIS A 171 -0.77 33.94 4.44
C HIS A 171 -1.92 34.76 3.82
N LYS A 172 -2.89 35.17 4.65
CA LYS A 172 -4.09 35.95 4.26
C LYS A 172 -3.81 37.28 3.55
N ASP A 173 -2.62 37.84 3.75
CA ASP A 173 -2.20 39.12 3.17
C ASP A 173 -1.60 38.93 1.76
N ARG A 174 -1.49 37.69 1.27
CA ARG A 174 -1.22 37.43 -0.14
C ARG A 174 -2.53 37.47 -0.92
N ASP A 175 -2.48 38.02 -2.13
CA ASP A 175 -3.60 37.92 -3.08
C ASP A 175 -4.02 36.46 -3.22
N ASP A 176 -5.31 36.22 -3.46
CA ASP A 176 -5.95 34.90 -3.43
C ASP A 176 -5.24 33.91 -4.38
N VAL A 177 -4.19 33.24 -3.88
CA VAL A 177 -3.35 32.35 -4.67
C VAL A 177 -4.10 31.04 -4.82
N ASN A 178 -4.71 30.85 -5.99
CA ASN A 178 -5.40 29.63 -6.37
C ASN A 178 -4.38 28.52 -6.73
N VAL A 179 -3.50 28.19 -5.76
CA VAL A 179 -2.39 27.24 -5.88
C VAL A 179 -2.56 26.11 -4.88
N GLU A 180 -2.55 24.87 -5.39
CA GLU A 180 -2.57 23.66 -4.58
C GLU A 180 -1.13 23.22 -4.24
N ILE A 181 -0.92 22.68 -3.04
CA ILE A 181 0.39 22.29 -2.52
C ILE A 181 0.40 20.77 -2.36
N VAL A 182 1.28 20.12 -3.12
CA VAL A 182 1.43 18.66 -3.11
C VAL A 182 2.75 18.30 -2.44
N PHE A 183 2.69 17.71 -1.25
CA PHE A 183 3.87 17.19 -0.56
C PHE A 183 4.19 15.77 -1.02
N LEU A 184 5.47 15.52 -1.35
CA LEU A 184 5.98 14.19 -1.72
C LEU A 184 7.13 13.78 -0.80
N HIS A 185 6.91 12.78 0.04
CA HIS A 185 7.92 12.27 0.98
C HIS A 185 7.85 10.75 1.15
N ASN A 186 8.98 10.10 1.40
CA ASN A 186 9.03 8.63 1.51
C ASN A 186 8.52 8.11 2.87
N ILE A 187 8.68 8.92 3.92
CA ILE A 187 8.22 8.61 5.28
C ILE A 187 6.78 9.10 5.45
N SER A 188 5.91 8.27 6.02
CA SER A 188 4.54 8.67 6.34
C SER A 188 4.50 9.77 7.41
N PRO A 189 3.58 10.74 7.32
CA PRO A 189 3.48 11.83 8.28
C PRO A 189 3.15 11.29 9.68
N ASN A 190 3.67 11.96 10.71
CA ASN A 190 3.25 11.71 12.09
C ASN A 190 1.85 12.31 12.35
N LEU A 191 1.23 11.97 13.47
CA LEU A 191 -0.14 12.41 13.81
C LEU A 191 -0.31 13.95 13.80
N GLU A 192 0.72 14.68 14.22
CA GLU A 192 0.71 16.15 14.23
C GLU A 192 0.72 16.73 12.82
N LEU A 193 1.57 16.20 11.93
CA LEU A 193 1.64 16.61 10.54
C LEU A 193 0.37 16.18 9.77
N GLU A 194 -0.21 15.03 10.11
CA GLU A 194 -1.54 14.63 9.60
C GLU A 194 -2.63 15.63 10.01
N ALA A 195 -2.63 16.08 11.27
CA ALA A 195 -3.57 17.09 11.74
C ALA A 195 -3.38 18.42 11.01
N LEU A 196 -2.13 18.81 10.75
CA LEU A 196 -1.81 20.01 9.97
C LEU A 196 -2.34 19.92 8.54
N PHE A 197 -2.14 18.80 7.84
CA PHE A 197 -2.67 18.61 6.50
C PHE A 197 -4.20 18.60 6.46
N LYS A 198 -4.86 17.96 7.45
CA LYS A 198 -6.33 17.98 7.56
C LYS A 198 -6.89 19.38 7.78
N ARG A 199 -6.17 20.25 8.49
CA ARG A 199 -6.58 21.66 8.69
C ARG A 199 -6.61 22.44 7.37
N HIS A 200 -5.75 22.09 6.42
CA HIS A 200 -5.62 22.74 5.12
C HIS A 200 -6.07 21.84 3.95
N PHE A 201 -7.08 20.99 4.17
CA PHE A 201 -7.45 19.90 3.25
C PHE A 201 -7.85 20.36 1.83
N THR A 202 -8.28 21.61 1.66
CA THR A 202 -8.68 22.16 0.34
C THR A 202 -7.50 22.59 -0.52
N GLN A 203 -6.33 22.79 0.09
CA GLN A 203 -5.15 23.36 -0.55
C GLN A 203 -3.93 22.44 -0.46
N VAL A 204 -3.90 21.50 0.50
CA VAL A 204 -2.73 20.68 0.80
C VAL A 204 -3.05 19.20 0.67
N GLU A 205 -2.26 18.49 -0.13
CA GLU A 205 -2.29 17.04 -0.26
C GLU A 205 -0.91 16.43 0.00
N PHE A 206 -0.88 15.21 0.54
CA PHE A 206 0.35 14.48 0.83
C PHE A 206 0.35 13.11 0.14
N TYR A 207 1.46 12.81 -0.55
CA TYR A 207 1.71 11.53 -1.20
C TYR A 207 2.98 10.90 -0.66
N GLN A 208 2.90 9.61 -0.31
CA GLN A 208 4.05 8.85 0.15
C GLN A 208 4.83 8.29 -1.04
N GLY A 209 6.04 8.78 -1.29
CA GLY A 209 6.89 8.38 -2.42
C GLY A 209 8.22 9.11 -2.44
N SER A 210 9.05 8.86 -3.46
CA SER A 210 10.35 9.52 -3.60
C SER A 210 10.46 10.24 -4.95
N VAL A 211 10.97 11.47 -4.95
CA VAL A 211 11.30 12.19 -6.19
C VAL A 211 12.41 11.54 -7.01
N LEU A 212 13.15 10.59 -6.43
CA LEU A 212 14.13 9.76 -7.15
C LEU A 212 13.47 8.68 -8.01
N ASN A 213 12.17 8.42 -7.83
CA ASN A 213 11.41 7.44 -8.59
C ASN A 213 10.53 8.15 -9.63
N PRO A 214 10.73 7.92 -10.95
CA PRO A 214 9.95 8.58 -11.99
C PRO A 214 8.45 8.25 -11.93
N HIS A 215 8.07 7.09 -11.38
CA HIS A 215 6.64 6.78 -11.18
C HIS A 215 5.98 7.68 -10.15
N ASP A 216 6.70 8.06 -9.09
CA ASP A 216 6.18 8.97 -8.06
C ASP A 216 6.10 10.40 -8.60
N LEU A 217 7.04 10.81 -9.46
CA LEU A 217 6.99 12.09 -10.17
C LEU A 217 5.76 12.20 -11.09
N ALA A 218 5.46 11.15 -11.86
CA ALA A 218 4.24 11.06 -12.67
C ALA A 218 2.98 11.15 -11.80
N ARG A 219 3.02 10.48 -10.64
CA ARG A 219 1.90 10.39 -9.71
C ARG A 219 1.52 11.73 -9.08
N VAL A 220 2.49 12.61 -8.87
CA VAL A 220 2.26 14.00 -8.41
C VAL A 220 2.12 15.01 -9.56
N LYS A 221 2.09 14.53 -10.81
CA LYS A 221 1.95 15.33 -12.04
C LYS A 221 2.98 16.46 -12.14
N ILE A 222 4.25 16.14 -11.88
CA ILE A 222 5.35 17.12 -11.88
C ILE A 222 5.46 17.88 -13.21
N GLU A 223 5.09 17.24 -14.33
CA GLU A 223 5.08 17.82 -15.68
C GLU A 223 4.10 19.00 -15.87
N SER A 224 3.08 19.10 -15.02
CA SER A 224 2.08 20.17 -15.04
C SER A 224 2.17 21.10 -13.82
N ALA A 225 3.12 20.82 -12.92
CA ALA A 225 3.36 21.64 -11.74
C ALA A 225 4.03 22.97 -12.16
N ASP A 226 3.66 24.06 -11.47
CA ASP A 226 4.21 25.39 -11.75
C ASP A 226 5.65 25.53 -11.23
N ALA A 227 5.94 24.87 -10.10
CA ALA A 227 7.28 24.80 -9.52
C ALA A 227 7.44 23.58 -8.60
N CYS A 228 8.70 23.18 -8.39
CA CYS A 228 9.07 22.22 -7.35
C CYS A 228 9.99 22.87 -6.31
N LEU A 229 9.63 22.76 -5.03
CA LEU A 229 10.40 23.26 -3.91
C LEU A 229 11.07 22.11 -3.16
N ILE A 230 12.36 22.24 -2.89
CA ILE A 230 13.16 21.24 -2.17
C ILE A 230 13.65 21.84 -0.85
N LEU A 231 13.13 21.32 0.25
CA LEU A 231 13.48 21.75 1.60
C LEU A 231 14.68 20.95 2.12
N ALA A 232 15.62 21.62 2.79
CA ALA A 232 16.80 20.99 3.38
C ALA A 232 16.67 20.83 4.90
N ASN A 233 17.27 19.77 5.45
CA ASN A 233 17.42 19.65 6.90
C ASN A 233 18.52 20.59 7.42
N LYS A 234 18.12 21.73 7.99
CA LYS A 234 19.03 22.74 8.57
C LYS A 234 19.89 22.23 9.73
N TYR A 235 19.49 21.12 10.36
CA TYR A 235 20.10 20.57 11.57
C TYR A 235 20.67 19.16 11.32
N CYS A 236 21.05 18.85 10.09
CA CYS A 236 21.72 17.58 9.75
C CYS A 236 23.12 17.50 10.36
N ALA A 237 23.59 16.28 10.61
CA ALA A 237 24.95 16.05 11.11
C ALA A 237 26.03 16.37 10.08
N ASP A 238 25.77 16.05 8.81
CA ASP A 238 26.66 16.31 7.69
C ASP A 238 25.93 17.17 6.63
N PRO A 239 26.22 18.48 6.57
CA PRO A 239 25.63 19.39 5.60
C PRO A 239 25.93 19.04 4.14
N ASP A 240 27.11 18.49 3.85
CA ASP A 240 27.51 18.15 2.49
C ASP A 240 26.74 16.94 1.96
N ALA A 241 26.50 15.95 2.83
CA ALA A 241 25.65 14.81 2.49
C ALA A 241 24.18 15.20 2.25
N GLU A 242 23.64 16.14 3.03
CA GLU A 242 22.27 16.66 2.84
C GLU A 242 22.16 17.45 1.53
N ASP A 243 23.14 18.31 1.22
CA ASP A 243 23.21 19.05 -0.03
C ASP A 243 23.38 18.12 -1.25
N ALA A 244 24.24 17.11 -1.16
CA ALA A 244 24.39 16.10 -2.19
C ALA A 244 23.06 15.37 -2.45
N SER A 245 22.32 15.05 -1.39
CA SER A 245 20.98 14.46 -1.50
C SER A 245 20.00 15.40 -2.20
N ASN A 246 20.03 16.70 -1.91
CA ASN A 246 19.19 17.70 -2.59
C ASN A 246 19.57 17.87 -4.06
N ILE A 247 20.86 17.93 -4.39
CA ILE A 247 21.35 17.99 -5.78
C ILE A 247 20.86 16.76 -6.55
N MET A 248 20.90 15.56 -5.96
CA MET A 248 20.37 14.35 -6.60
C MET A 248 18.85 14.42 -6.84
N ARG A 249 18.09 15.06 -5.94
CA ARG A 249 16.66 15.33 -6.16
C ARG A 249 16.44 16.28 -7.33
N VAL A 250 17.24 17.36 -7.42
CA VAL A 250 17.21 18.29 -8.57
C VAL A 250 17.47 17.55 -9.89
N ILE A 251 18.54 16.74 -9.94
CA ILE A 251 18.90 15.95 -11.12
C ILE A 251 17.75 15.03 -11.54
N SER A 252 17.15 14.31 -10.58
CA SER A 252 16.03 13.41 -10.87
C SER A 252 14.84 14.14 -11.49
N ILE A 253 14.46 15.29 -10.92
CA ILE A 253 13.33 16.09 -11.41
C ILE A 253 13.63 16.69 -12.78
N LYS A 254 14.81 17.28 -12.97
CA LYS A 254 15.22 17.87 -14.26
C LYS A 254 15.40 16.83 -15.36
N ASN A 255 15.80 15.61 -15.03
CA ASN A 255 15.85 14.50 -15.99
C ASN A 255 14.45 14.06 -16.42
N TYR A 256 13.46 14.14 -15.53
CA TYR A 256 12.07 13.81 -15.84
C TYR A 256 11.37 14.92 -16.63
N HIS A 257 11.48 16.17 -16.19
CA HIS A 257 10.89 17.33 -16.84
C HIS A 257 11.84 18.55 -16.78
N PRO A 258 12.67 18.79 -17.81
CA PRO A 258 13.71 19.82 -17.77
C PRO A 258 13.23 21.26 -17.55
N LYS A 259 12.03 21.60 -18.01
CA LYS A 259 11.48 22.96 -18.03
C LYS A 259 10.81 23.40 -16.72
N ILE A 260 10.74 22.51 -15.72
CA ILE A 260 10.10 22.86 -14.44
C ILE A 260 11.00 23.84 -13.68
N ARG A 261 10.39 24.86 -13.08
CA ARG A 261 11.07 25.75 -12.14
C ARG A 261 11.39 25.01 -10.83
N ILE A 262 12.64 25.00 -10.42
CA ILE A 262 13.06 24.39 -9.14
C ILE A 262 13.62 25.46 -8.20
N ILE A 263 13.11 25.47 -6.96
CA ILE A 263 13.68 26.28 -5.87
C ILE A 263 14.20 25.32 -4.81
N THR A 264 15.51 25.28 -4.60
CA THR A 264 16.14 24.38 -3.63
C THR A 264 16.87 25.13 -2.54
N GLN A 265 16.82 24.60 -1.32
CA GLN A 265 17.67 25.04 -0.23
C GLN A 265 19.01 24.30 -0.27
N MET A 266 20.10 25.05 -0.14
CA MET A 266 21.46 24.54 -0.01
C MET A 266 22.04 25.01 1.33
N LEU A 267 22.81 24.17 2.00
CA LEU A 267 23.43 24.49 3.28
C LEU A 267 24.78 25.16 3.07
N GLN A 268 25.64 24.60 2.21
CA GLN A 268 26.98 25.10 1.93
C GLN A 268 27.06 25.82 0.58
N TYR A 269 27.88 26.88 0.52
CA TYR A 269 28.02 27.69 -0.69
C TYR A 269 28.74 26.94 -1.82
N HIS A 270 29.80 26.18 -1.51
CA HIS A 270 30.56 25.47 -2.55
C HIS A 270 29.71 24.43 -3.29
N ASN A 271 28.74 23.81 -2.60
CA ASN A 271 27.85 22.82 -3.22
C ASN A 271 26.90 23.43 -4.25
N LYS A 272 26.61 24.73 -4.17
CA LYS A 272 25.79 25.47 -5.14
C LYS A 272 26.37 25.39 -6.56
N ALA A 273 27.69 25.31 -6.70
CA ALA A 273 28.36 25.21 -8.01
C ALA A 273 27.96 23.94 -8.77
N HIS A 274 27.64 22.84 -8.06
CA HIS A 274 27.22 21.60 -8.70
C HIS A 274 25.87 21.72 -9.42
N LEU A 275 24.98 22.61 -8.97
CA LEU A 275 23.70 22.87 -9.64
C LEU A 275 23.90 23.52 -11.01
N LEU A 276 24.90 24.40 -11.13
CA LEU A 276 25.22 25.08 -12.40
C LEU A 276 25.80 24.14 -13.46
N ASN A 277 26.30 22.97 -13.04
CA ASN A 277 26.79 21.93 -13.96
C ASN A 277 25.66 21.07 -14.53
N ILE A 278 24.44 21.19 -14.01
CA ILE A 278 23.28 20.47 -14.54
C ILE A 278 22.82 21.20 -15.81
N PRO A 279 22.77 20.54 -16.98
CA PRO A 279 22.51 21.21 -18.26
C PRO A 279 21.11 21.83 -18.34
N SER A 280 20.15 21.24 -17.65
CA SER A 280 18.76 21.69 -17.58
C SER A 280 18.50 22.72 -16.46
N TRP A 281 19.54 23.14 -15.72
CA TRP A 281 19.41 24.18 -14.70
C TRP A 281 19.52 25.56 -15.34
N ASN A 282 18.45 26.35 -15.26
CA ASN A 282 18.35 27.63 -15.93
C ASN A 282 17.83 28.72 -14.98
N TRP A 283 18.76 29.51 -14.45
CA TRP A 283 18.46 30.66 -13.59
C TRP A 283 17.60 31.73 -14.27
N LYS A 284 17.62 31.82 -15.62
CA LYS A 284 16.77 32.76 -16.36
C LYS A 284 15.30 32.34 -16.40
N GLU A 285 15.03 31.04 -16.25
CA GLU A 285 13.68 30.48 -16.16
C GLU A 285 13.20 30.38 -14.70
N GLY A 286 13.98 30.90 -13.75
CA GLY A 286 13.62 31.01 -12.34
C GLY A 286 14.08 29.84 -11.47
N ASP A 287 15.02 29.02 -11.95
CA ASP A 287 15.68 28.03 -11.09
C ASP A 287 16.59 28.75 -10.07
N ASP A 288 16.21 28.64 -8.79
CA ASP A 288 16.83 29.39 -7.71
C ASP A 288 17.42 28.45 -6.65
N ALA A 289 18.68 28.68 -6.27
CA ALA A 289 19.34 27.97 -5.19
C ALA A 289 19.54 28.90 -3.99
N ILE A 290 18.72 28.70 -2.95
CA ILE A 290 18.76 29.48 -1.72
C ILE A 290 19.83 28.88 -0.80
N CYS A 291 21.03 29.46 -0.80
CA CYS A 291 22.11 29.04 0.08
C CYS A 291 21.95 29.67 1.48
N LEU A 292 21.72 28.83 2.49
CA LEU A 292 21.49 29.27 3.86
C LEU A 292 22.74 29.84 4.51
N ALA A 293 23.93 29.25 4.29
CA ALA A 293 25.18 29.80 4.81
C ALA A 293 25.49 31.17 4.19
N GLU A 294 25.32 31.32 2.87
CA GLU A 294 25.52 32.57 2.13
C GLU A 294 24.63 33.68 2.69
N LEU A 295 23.32 33.45 2.78
CA LEU A 295 22.37 34.44 3.28
C LEU A 295 22.57 34.75 4.77
N LYS A 296 22.79 33.72 5.61
CA LYS A 296 22.99 33.90 7.05
C LYS A 296 24.22 34.74 7.35
N LEU A 297 25.37 34.38 6.76
CA LEU A 297 26.62 35.11 6.99
C LEU A 297 26.58 36.48 6.32
N GLY A 298 25.94 36.60 5.15
CA GLY A 298 25.72 37.87 4.47
C GLY A 298 24.90 38.85 5.32
N PHE A 299 23.79 38.42 5.91
CA PHE A 299 22.98 39.26 6.80
C PHE A 299 23.74 39.67 8.06
N ILE A 300 24.54 38.79 8.65
CA ILE A 300 25.37 39.13 9.80
C ILE A 300 26.43 40.18 9.41
N ALA A 301 27.11 39.97 8.28
CA ALA A 301 28.12 40.90 7.78
C ALA A 301 27.53 42.30 7.48
N GLN A 302 26.35 42.36 6.88
CA GLN A 302 25.65 43.63 6.64
C GLN A 302 25.23 44.31 7.96
N SER A 303 24.83 43.53 8.97
CA SER A 303 24.56 44.08 10.31
C SER A 303 25.80 44.62 11.02
N CYS A 304 27.01 44.21 10.63
CA CYS A 304 28.24 44.83 11.13
C CYS A 304 28.45 46.25 10.57
N LEU A 305 27.91 46.55 9.38
CA LEU A 305 27.94 47.89 8.78
C LEU A 305 26.80 48.76 9.33
N ALA A 306 25.61 48.19 9.46
CA ALA A 306 24.41 48.87 9.96
C ALA A 306 23.68 47.97 10.97
N PRO A 307 23.87 48.18 12.29
CA PRO A 307 23.21 47.38 13.32
C PRO A 307 21.68 47.36 13.16
N GLY A 308 21.09 46.17 13.19
CA GLY A 308 19.65 45.96 13.01
C GLY A 308 19.20 45.68 11.58
N LEU A 309 20.09 45.80 10.58
CA LEU A 309 19.77 45.55 9.17
C LEU A 309 19.29 44.11 8.91
N SER A 310 19.91 43.10 9.52
CA SER A 310 19.49 41.70 9.40
C SER A 310 18.05 41.49 9.86
N THR A 311 17.64 42.11 10.97
CA THR A 311 16.27 42.04 11.49
C THR A 311 15.30 42.76 10.56
N MET A 312 15.69 43.93 10.03
CA MET A 312 14.89 44.66 9.05
C MET A 312 14.63 43.83 7.79
N LEU A 313 15.68 43.23 7.21
CA LEU A 313 15.57 42.38 6.01
C LEU A 313 14.75 41.11 6.28
N ALA A 314 14.96 40.45 7.41
CA ALA A 314 14.17 39.28 7.78
C ALA A 314 12.67 39.59 7.90
N ASN A 315 12.32 40.78 8.39
CA ASN A 315 10.94 41.24 8.49
C ASN A 315 10.33 41.63 7.13
N LEU A 316 11.16 41.96 6.14
CA LEU A 316 10.69 42.31 4.79
C LEU A 316 10.22 41.09 4.00
N PHE A 317 10.86 39.93 4.20
CA PHE A 317 10.50 38.69 3.52
C PHE A 317 9.45 37.85 4.25
N SER A 318 9.32 38.02 5.58
CA SER A 318 8.35 37.29 6.38
C SER A 318 6.96 37.93 6.26
N MET A 319 5.96 37.12 5.90
CA MET A 319 4.57 37.60 5.92
C MET A 319 4.13 37.71 7.38
N ARG A 320 3.88 38.94 7.83
CA ARG A 320 3.42 39.23 9.18
C ARG A 320 2.12 40.00 9.13
N SER A 321 1.07 39.42 9.70
CA SER A 321 -0.19 40.13 9.86
C SER A 321 -0.03 41.32 10.79
N PHE A 322 -0.53 42.49 10.40
CA PHE A 322 -0.81 43.57 11.35
C PHE A 322 -1.82 43.07 12.38
N ILE A 323 -1.43 43.01 13.65
CA ILE A 323 -2.37 42.94 14.75
C ILE A 323 -2.97 44.34 14.84
N LYS A 324 -4.27 44.44 14.54
CA LYS A 324 -5.03 45.69 14.64
C LYS A 324 -5.45 45.93 16.07
#